data_AF-A0A392RYS8-F1
#
_entry.id   AF-A0A392RYS8-F1
#
_cell.length_a   1.000
_cell.length_b   1.000
_cell.length_c   1.000
_cell.angle_alpha   90.00
_cell.angle_beta   90.00
_cell.angle_gamma   90.00
#
_symmetry.space_group_name_H-M   'P 1'
#
loop_
_entity.id
_entity.type
_entity.pdbx_description
1 polymer ?
#
loop_
_entity_poly.entity_id
_entity_poly.type
_entity_poly.pdbx_seq_one_letter_code
_entity_poly.pdbx_strand_id
1 'polypeptide(L)'
;MKAKYKCGAEAVPKVQATHNCSSTWRAIVSVWDKVIEGMQWNIGNGRTVRFWSDNWLPSGILLQDVVTQQIDSALASKPVDHFSDGNGNWQLQRVLHLIPESIV
;
A
#
# COMPACT_ATOMS: atom_id res chain seq x y z
N MET A 1 3.56 21.81 -13.37
CA MET A 1 2.36 21.93 -12.50
C MET A 1 2.79 21.63 -11.06
N LYS A 2 2.64 22.55 -10.10
CA LYS A 2 2.97 22.29 -8.68
C LYS A 2 1.70 21.86 -7.96
N ALA A 3 1.68 20.66 -7.39
CA ALA A 3 0.55 20.20 -6.60
C ALA A 3 0.36 21.10 -5.36
N LYS A 4 -0.87 21.54 -5.12
CA LYS A 4 -1.22 22.45 -4.02
C LYS A 4 -0.91 21.88 -2.63
N TYR A 5 -0.93 20.55 -2.50
CA TYR A 5 -0.85 19.85 -1.22
C TYR A 5 0.48 19.11 -0.97
N LYS A 6 1.47 19.27 -1.86
CA LYS A 6 2.81 18.64 -1.75
C LYS A 6 2.76 17.21 -1.16
N CYS A 7 2.01 16.31 -1.77
CA CYS A 7 2.13 14.89 -1.46
C CYS A 7 3.35 14.33 -2.21
N GLY A 8 4.25 13.64 -1.50
CA GLY A 8 5.34 12.89 -2.11
C GLY A 8 4.84 11.70 -2.94
N ALA A 9 5.76 10.90 -3.46
CA ALA A 9 5.45 9.65 -4.18
C ALA A 9 5.25 8.44 -3.24
N GLU A 10 5.30 8.66 -1.93
CA GLU A 10 5.12 7.61 -0.92
C GLU A 10 3.64 7.21 -0.81
N ALA A 11 3.37 5.92 -0.57
CA ALA A 11 2.01 5.39 -0.43
C ALA A 11 1.23 6.07 0.72
N VAL A 12 1.93 6.35 1.84
CA VAL A 12 1.43 7.23 2.89
C VAL A 12 2.09 8.60 2.70
N PRO A 13 1.35 9.64 2.33
CA PRO A 13 1.96 10.93 2.06
C PRO A 13 2.39 11.59 3.38
N LYS A 14 3.65 12.05 3.39
CA LYS A 14 4.12 13.00 4.38
C LYS A 14 3.55 14.38 4.06
N VAL A 15 2.67 14.87 4.91
CA VAL A 15 2.00 16.16 4.72
C VAL A 15 2.55 17.19 5.70
N GLN A 16 2.60 18.45 5.25
CA GLN A 16 2.95 19.58 6.09
C GLN A 16 2.09 20.78 5.72
N ALA A 17 1.56 21.47 6.73
CA ALA A 17 0.80 22.69 6.51
C ALA A 17 1.77 23.84 6.16
N THR A 18 1.56 24.48 5.02
CA THR A 18 2.30 25.70 4.63
C THR A 18 1.63 26.95 5.16
N HIS A 19 2.36 28.06 5.28
CA HIS A 19 1.80 29.35 5.73
C HIS A 19 0.50 29.76 5.00
N ASN A 20 0.47 29.58 3.67
CA ASN A 20 -0.65 29.98 2.81
C ASN A 20 -1.70 28.87 2.56
N CYS A 21 -1.74 27.79 3.36
CA CYS A 21 -2.77 26.76 3.19
C CYS A 21 -4.13 27.19 3.77
N SER A 22 -5.22 26.58 3.31
CA SER A 22 -6.55 26.86 3.86
C SER A 22 -6.66 26.41 5.32
N SER A 23 -7.54 27.06 6.08
CA SER A 23 -7.88 26.66 7.45
C SER A 23 -8.31 25.20 7.56
N THR A 24 -9.11 24.72 6.60
CA THR A 24 -9.52 23.32 6.51
C THR A 24 -8.33 22.36 6.36
N TRP A 25 -7.38 22.67 5.47
CA TRP A 25 -6.20 21.81 5.29
C TRP A 25 -5.32 21.80 6.54
N ARG A 26 -5.16 22.95 7.20
CA ARG A 26 -4.44 23.06 8.46
C ARG A 26 -5.07 22.19 9.55
N ALA A 27 -6.41 22.19 9.64
CA ALA A 27 -7.13 21.33 10.58
C ALA A 27 -6.91 19.84 10.26
N ILE A 28 -6.98 19.44 8.99
CA ILE A 28 -6.69 18.04 8.57
C ILE A 28 -5.26 17.64 8.94
N VAL A 29 -4.27 18.47 8.63
CA VAL A 29 -2.86 18.19 8.96
C VAL A 29 -2.65 18.07 10.47
N SER A 30 -3.38 18.86 11.29
CA SER A 30 -3.29 18.79 12.75
C SER A 30 -3.75 17.47 13.37
N VAL A 31 -4.51 16.67 12.63
CA VAL A 31 -4.99 15.33 13.05
C VAL A 31 -4.46 14.21 12.15
N TRP A 32 -3.42 14.49 11.36
CA TRP A 32 -2.96 13.58 10.31
C TRP A 32 -2.55 12.20 10.81
N ASP A 33 -1.95 12.11 12.00
CA ASP A 33 -1.58 10.82 12.61
C ASP A 33 -2.79 9.89 12.77
N LYS A 34 -3.94 10.45 13.18
CA LYS A 34 -5.21 9.71 13.28
C LYS A 34 -5.81 9.39 11.92
N VAL A 35 -5.56 10.22 10.92
CA VAL A 35 -5.98 9.93 9.54
C VAL A 35 -5.23 8.71 9.02
N ILE A 36 -3.91 8.64 9.27
CA ILE A 36 -3.08 7.50 8.87
C ILE A 36 -3.57 6.20 9.50
N GLU A 37 -3.97 6.22 10.78
CA GLU A 37 -4.53 5.04 11.47
C GLU A 37 -5.77 4.46 10.75
N GLY A 38 -6.57 5.31 10.09
CA GLY A 38 -7.75 4.90 9.33
C GLY A 38 -7.51 4.71 7.83
N MET A 39 -6.29 4.91 7.33
CA MET A 39 -6.00 4.77 5.90
C MET A 39 -5.97 3.29 5.50
N GLN A 40 -6.56 3.00 4.34
CA GLN A 40 -6.56 1.68 3.75
C GLN A 40 -6.17 1.76 2.27
N TRP A 41 -5.57 0.69 1.76
CA TRP A 41 -5.32 0.54 0.33
C TRP A 41 -6.64 0.35 -0.40
N ASN A 42 -6.96 1.28 -1.31
CA ASN A 42 -8.03 1.08 -2.27
C ASN A 42 -7.41 0.61 -3.59
N ILE A 43 -7.48 -0.69 -3.83
CA ILE A 43 -6.96 -1.30 -5.05
C ILE A 43 -8.05 -1.22 -6.11
N GLY A 44 -7.75 -0.56 -7.23
CA GLY A 44 -8.63 -0.55 -8.40
C GLY A 44 -8.68 -1.91 -9.10
N ASN A 45 -8.35 -1.94 -10.39
CA ASN A 45 -8.33 -3.21 -11.14
C ASN A 45 -7.15 -4.14 -10.81
N GLY A 46 -6.25 -3.75 -9.89
CA GLY A 46 -5.12 -4.56 -9.43
C GLY A 46 -3.97 -4.77 -10.42
N ARG A 47 -4.11 -4.39 -11.70
CA ARG A 47 -3.17 -4.75 -12.79
C ARG A 47 -1.79 -4.10 -12.71
N THR A 48 -1.67 -3.01 -11.96
CA THR A 48 -0.42 -2.24 -11.84
C THR A 48 0.23 -2.37 -10.48
N VAL A 49 -0.47 -2.90 -9.48
CA VAL A 49 0.05 -3.07 -8.12
C VAL A 49 0.75 -4.41 -8.05
N ARG A 50 2.04 -4.41 -7.77
CA ARG A 50 2.87 -5.62 -7.70
C ARG A 50 2.72 -6.24 -6.33
N PHE A 51 2.15 -7.45 -6.27
CA PHE A 51 1.77 -8.06 -5.01
C PHE A 51 2.93 -8.25 -4.03
N TRP A 52 4.11 -8.63 -4.53
CA TRP A 52 5.25 -8.98 -3.68
C TRP A 52 6.23 -7.82 -3.41
N SER A 53 6.33 -6.87 -4.34
CA SER A 53 7.41 -5.87 -4.37
C SER A 53 6.94 -4.43 -4.18
N ASP A 54 5.63 -4.18 -4.16
CA ASP A 54 5.12 -2.88 -3.71
C ASP A 54 5.03 -2.86 -2.19
N ASN A 55 5.24 -1.67 -1.63
CA ASN A 55 5.24 -1.48 -0.19
C ASN A 55 3.81 -1.36 0.34
N TRP A 56 3.31 -2.42 0.97
CA TRP A 56 1.96 -2.45 1.55
C TRP A 56 1.85 -1.68 2.87
N LEU A 57 2.95 -1.57 3.62
CA LEU A 57 2.94 -1.08 5.00
C LEU A 57 3.82 0.16 5.18
N PRO A 58 3.53 1.07 6.11
CA PRO A 58 4.39 2.22 6.40
C PRO A 58 5.81 1.84 6.84
N SER A 59 6.02 0.61 7.31
CA SER A 59 7.33 0.09 7.74
C SER A 59 8.37 0.03 6.61
N GLY A 60 7.93 0.00 5.35
CA GLY A 60 8.83 -0.17 4.21
C GLY A 60 9.27 -1.61 3.95
N ILE A 61 8.87 -2.55 4.80
CA ILE A 61 9.19 -3.97 4.65
C ILE A 61 8.33 -4.53 3.51
N LEU A 62 8.98 -5.09 2.49
CA LEU A 62 8.29 -5.69 1.36
C LEU A 62 7.88 -7.12 1.69
N LEU A 63 6.77 -7.58 1.10
CA LEU A 63 6.28 -8.93 1.34
C LEU A 63 7.27 -10.01 0.84
N GLN A 64 7.99 -9.72 -0.26
CA GLN A 64 9.06 -10.58 -0.76
C GLN A 64 10.25 -10.74 0.19
N ASP A 65 10.45 -9.83 1.14
CA ASP A 65 11.60 -9.86 2.06
C ASP A 65 11.31 -10.73 3.30
N VAL A 66 10.05 -11.09 3.51
CA VAL A 66 9.57 -11.84 4.70
C VAL A 66 9.07 -13.24 4.36
N VAL A 67 9.15 -13.67 3.11
CA VAL A 67 8.71 -15.01 2.70
C VAL A 67 9.50 -16.12 3.35
N THR A 68 8.81 -17.21 3.68
CA THR A 68 9.40 -18.40 4.32
C THR A 68 10.16 -19.27 3.33
N GLN A 69 9.87 -19.13 2.04
CA GLN A 69 10.41 -19.96 0.95
C GLN A 69 10.73 -19.08 -0.26
N GLN A 70 11.60 -19.59 -1.13
CA GLN A 70 11.94 -18.91 -2.38
C GLN A 70 10.72 -18.83 -3.31
N ILE A 71 10.37 -17.61 -3.72
CA ILE A 71 9.28 -17.36 -4.67
C ILE A 71 9.82 -17.49 -6.09
N ASP A 72 9.07 -18.17 -6.96
CA ASP A 72 9.35 -18.18 -8.39
C ASP A 72 9.27 -16.75 -8.97
N SER A 73 10.26 -16.35 -9.77
CA SER A 73 10.31 -15.03 -10.42
C SER A 73 9.05 -14.69 -11.26
N ALA A 74 8.43 -15.68 -11.89
CA ALA A 74 7.20 -15.52 -12.66
C ALA A 74 5.98 -15.26 -11.75
N LEU A 75 6.00 -15.76 -10.52
CA LEU A 75 4.98 -15.49 -9.50
C LEU A 75 5.24 -14.15 -8.79
N ALA A 76 6.51 -13.85 -8.49
CA ALA A 76 6.94 -12.60 -7.85
C ALA A 76 6.57 -11.35 -8.66
N SER A 77 6.55 -11.47 -9.99
CA SER A 77 6.14 -10.40 -10.90
C SER A 77 4.64 -10.26 -11.09
N LYS A 78 3.81 -11.13 -10.48
CA LYS A 78 2.36 -11.07 -10.69
C LYS A 78 1.74 -9.86 -9.98
N PRO A 79 0.88 -9.12 -10.69
CA PRO A 79 0.07 -8.07 -10.10
C PRO A 79 -1.01 -8.63 -9.17
N VAL A 80 -1.62 -7.74 -8.37
CA VAL A 80 -2.70 -8.07 -7.46
C VAL A 80 -3.89 -8.74 -8.16
N ASP A 81 -4.23 -8.36 -9.39
CA ASP A 81 -5.38 -8.94 -10.10
C ASP A 81 -5.24 -10.44 -10.31
N HIS A 82 -4.01 -10.95 -10.43
CA HIS A 82 -3.72 -12.38 -10.51
C HIS A 82 -4.15 -13.15 -9.25
N PHE A 83 -4.19 -12.48 -8.11
CA PHE A 83 -4.55 -13.04 -6.80
C PHE A 83 -6.00 -12.72 -6.42
N SER A 84 -6.81 -12.26 -7.37
CA SER A 84 -8.23 -11.96 -7.18
C SER A 84 -9.12 -12.80 -8.09
N ASP A 85 -10.39 -13.00 -7.73
CA ASP A 85 -11.39 -13.71 -8.54
C ASP A 85 -12.14 -12.83 -9.55
N GLY A 86 -11.76 -11.56 -9.69
CA GLY A 86 -12.44 -10.58 -10.53
C GLY A 86 -13.75 -10.03 -9.93
N ASN A 87 -14.26 -10.60 -8.84
CA ASN A 87 -15.40 -10.09 -8.05
C ASN A 87 -14.93 -9.33 -6.80
N GLY A 88 -13.62 -9.12 -6.66
CA GLY A 88 -13.01 -8.46 -5.51
C GLY A 88 -12.65 -9.40 -4.37
N ASN A 89 -12.84 -10.72 -4.52
CA ASN A 89 -12.39 -11.68 -3.51
C ASN A 89 -10.96 -12.12 -3.79
N TRP A 90 -10.24 -12.32 -2.69
CA TRP A 90 -8.86 -12.79 -2.67
C TRP A 90 -8.76 -14.31 -2.89
N GLN A 91 -7.87 -14.73 -3.79
CA GLN A 91 -7.50 -16.14 -4.03
C GLN A 91 -6.10 -16.45 -3.48
N LEU A 92 -5.87 -16.11 -2.22
CA LEU A 92 -4.55 -16.21 -1.58
C LEU A 92 -4.15 -17.62 -1.17
N GLN A 93 -5.06 -18.60 -1.26
CA GLN A 93 -4.79 -19.99 -0.83
C GLN A 93 -3.53 -20.57 -1.51
N ARG A 94 -3.20 -20.09 -2.71
CA ARG A 94 -2.02 -20.49 -3.47
C ARG A 94 -0.71 -19.89 -2.98
N VAL A 95 -0.74 -18.85 -2.16
CA VAL A 95 0.45 -18.10 -1.73
C VAL A 95 0.57 -17.94 -0.21
N LEU A 96 -0.49 -18.21 0.56
CA LEU A 96 -0.45 -18.12 2.03
C LEU A 96 0.67 -18.97 2.64
N HIS A 97 0.98 -20.13 2.07
CA HIS A 97 2.07 -21.00 2.55
C HIS A 97 3.48 -20.39 2.38
N LEU A 98 3.62 -19.35 1.56
CA LEU A 98 4.88 -18.63 1.33
C LEU A 98 5.06 -17.49 2.35
N ILE A 99 4.00 -17.13 3.08
CA ILE A 99 3.99 -16.01 4.03
C ILE A 99 4.01 -16.60 5.45
N PRO A 100 4.84 -16.07 6.37
CA PRO A 100 4.83 -16.51 7.76
C PRO A 100 3.45 -16.31 8.42
N GLU A 101 3.04 -17.25 9.27
CA GLU A 101 1.80 -17.13 10.06
C GLU A 101 1.79 -15.91 10.99
N SER A 102 2.96 -15.35 11.34
CA SER A 102 3.07 -14.13 12.15
C SER A 102 2.63 -12.85 11.43
N ILE A 103 2.38 -12.92 10.12
CA ILE A 103 2.00 -11.77 9.27
C ILE A 103 0.54 -11.89 8.80
N VAL A 104 -0.05 -13.09 8.84
CA VAL A 104 -1.41 -13.40 8.35
C VAL A 104 -2.47 -13.16 9.43
#